data_AF-A0A2D4F975-F1
#
_entry.id   AF-A0A2D4F975-F1
#
_cell.length_a   1.000
_cell.length_b   1.000
_cell.length_c   1.000
_cell.angle_alpha   90.00
_cell.angle_beta   90.00
_cell.angle_gamma   90.00
#
_symmetry.space_group_name_H-M   'P 1'
#
loop_
_entity.id
_entity.type
_entity.pdbx_description
1 polymer ?
#
loop_
_entity_poly.entity_id
_entity_poly.type
_entity_poly.pdbx_seq_one_letter_code
_entity_poly.pdbx_strand_id
1 'polypeptide(L)'
;SKALCGFTEAAAQAAYLVGVSDPNSQAGQQGLVDPTQFARANQAIQMACQNLIDPACTQSQVLSAATIVAKHTSALCNTCRLASSRTANPVAKRQFVQSAKEVANSTANLVKTIKALDGAFT
;
A
#
# COMPACT_ATOMS: atom_id res chain seq x y z
N SER A 1 -5.64 25.89 -3.37
CA SER A 1 -5.83 24.58 -4.02
C SER A 1 -6.50 23.51 -3.16
N LYS A 2 -6.08 23.20 -1.92
CA LYS A 2 -6.68 22.09 -1.12
C LYS A 2 -8.20 22.18 -0.92
N ALA A 3 -8.74 23.38 -0.68
CA ALA A 3 -10.18 23.57 -0.50
C ALA A 3 -10.99 23.28 -1.77
N LEU A 4 -10.44 23.59 -2.96
CA LEU A 4 -11.07 23.31 -4.24
C LEU A 4 -11.07 21.80 -4.54
N CYS A 5 -9.97 21.10 -4.27
CA CYS A 5 -9.92 19.64 -4.41
C CYS A 5 -10.97 18.95 -3.52
N GLY A 6 -11.06 19.33 -2.24
CA GLY A 6 -12.06 18.77 -1.33
C GLY A 6 -13.50 19.08 -1.74
N PHE A 7 -13.76 20.27 -2.28
CA PHE A 7 -15.07 20.61 -2.82
C PHE A 7 -15.43 19.76 -4.04
N THR A 8 -14.50 19.58 -4.98
CA THR A 8 -14.73 18.74 -6.17
C THR A 8 -14.92 17.27 -5.83
N GLU A 9 -14.19 16.74 -4.84
CA GLU A 9 -14.37 15.37 -4.36
C GLU A 9 -15.75 15.18 -3.72
N ALA A 10 -16.17 16.12 -2.87
CA ALA A 10 -17.48 16.10 -2.24
C ALA A 10 -18.63 16.21 -3.27
N ALA A 11 -18.50 17.11 -4.25
CA ALA A 11 -19.48 17.31 -5.30
C ALA A 11 -19.61 16.07 -6.20
N ALA A 12 -18.49 15.45 -6.59
CA ALA A 12 -18.50 14.22 -7.37
C ALA A 12 -19.16 13.07 -6.60
N GLN A 13 -18.87 12.94 -5.30
CA GLN A 13 -19.49 11.92 -4.45
C GLN A 13 -21.00 12.15 -4.29
N ALA A 14 -21.44 13.40 -4.11
CA ALA A 14 -22.86 13.74 -4.02
C ALA A 14 -23.61 13.42 -5.33
N ALA A 15 -23.04 13.79 -6.48
CA ALA A 15 -23.62 13.48 -7.79
C ALA A 15 -23.75 11.97 -8.03
N TYR A 16 -22.74 11.19 -7.64
CA TYR A 16 -22.80 9.73 -7.70
C TYR A 16 -23.92 9.16 -6.81
N LEU A 17 -24.03 9.62 -5.56
CA LEU A 17 -25.06 9.16 -4.63
C LEU A 17 -26.48 9.46 -5.15
N VAL A 18 -26.69 10.64 -5.74
CA VAL A 18 -27.96 11.00 -6.38
C VAL A 18 -28.26 10.09 -7.58
N GLY A 19 -27.25 9.83 -8.42
CA GLY A 19 -27.40 8.97 -9.60
C GLY A 19 -27.74 7.51 -9.26
N VAL A 20 -27.14 6.94 -8.21
CA VAL A 20 -27.45 5.57 -7.76
C VAL A 20 -28.71 5.47 -6.88
N SER A 21 -29.34 6.60 -6.52
CA SER A 21 -30.60 6.61 -5.78
C SER A 21 -31.82 6.33 -6.67
N ASP A 22 -31.66 6.39 -7.99
CA ASP A 22 -32.70 6.00 -8.93
C ASP A 22 -32.89 4.46 -8.93
N PRO A 23 -34.12 3.94 -8.84
CA PRO A 23 -34.38 2.49 -8.75
C PRO A 23 -34.00 1.71 -10.01
N ASN A 24 -33.80 2.36 -11.17
CA ASN A 24 -33.28 1.72 -12.39
C ASN A 24 -31.74 1.80 -12.49
N SER A 25 -31.08 2.52 -11.59
CA SER A 25 -29.62 2.61 -11.55
C SER A 25 -29.00 1.38 -10.91
N GLN A 26 -27.84 0.95 -11.43
CA GLN A 26 -26.97 -0.02 -10.76
C GLN A 26 -25.77 0.70 -10.17
N ALA A 27 -25.56 0.53 -8.86
CA ALA A 27 -24.38 1.05 -8.20
C ALA A 27 -23.11 0.36 -8.76
N GLY A 28 -22.09 1.16 -9.05
CA GLY A 28 -20.78 0.63 -9.41
C GLY A 28 -20.18 -0.15 -8.24
N GLN A 29 -19.57 -1.30 -8.54
CA GLN A 29 -18.81 -2.04 -7.54
C GLN A 29 -17.45 -1.37 -7.37
N GLN A 30 -17.17 -0.85 -6.18
CA GLN A 30 -15.82 -0.44 -5.83
C GLN A 30 -14.89 -1.64 -5.96
N GLY A 31 -13.80 -1.48 -6.72
CA GLY A 31 -12.74 -2.48 -6.78
C GLY A 31 -12.28 -2.85 -5.37
N LEU A 32 -11.91 -4.12 -5.17
CA LEU A 32 -11.47 -4.64 -3.87
C LEU A 32 -10.23 -3.88 -3.33
N VAL A 33 -9.47 -3.26 -4.23
CA VAL A 33 -8.20 -2.59 -4.00
C VAL A 33 -8.11 -1.39 -4.94
N ASP A 34 -7.49 -0.30 -4.50
CA ASP A 34 -7.13 0.80 -5.40
C ASP A 34 -5.84 0.42 -6.16
N PRO A 35 -5.91 0.16 -7.48
CA PRO A 35 -4.76 -0.33 -8.23
C PRO A 35 -3.64 0.70 -8.32
N THR A 36 -3.96 2.00 -8.28
CA THR A 36 -2.96 3.07 -8.39
C THR A 36 -2.14 3.22 -7.10
N GLN A 37 -2.77 3.03 -5.94
CA GLN A 37 -2.11 3.03 -4.64
C GLN A 37 -1.22 1.80 -4.51
N PHE A 38 -1.71 0.64 -4.96
CA PHE A 38 -0.95 -0.61 -4.94
C PHE A 38 0.29 -0.54 -5.83
N ALA A 39 0.14 -0.05 -7.06
CA ALA A 39 1.26 0.13 -8.00
C ALA A 39 2.32 1.11 -7.45
N ARG A 40 1.88 2.25 -6.88
CA ARG A 40 2.79 3.22 -6.26
C ARG A 40 3.54 2.64 -5.07
N ALA A 41 2.86 1.90 -4.20
CA ALA A 41 3.51 1.27 -3.05
C ALA A 41 4.54 0.22 -3.50
N ASN A 42 4.21 -0.59 -4.51
CA ASN A 42 5.13 -1.57 -5.06
C ASN A 42 6.37 -0.90 -5.69
N GLN A 43 6.18 0.15 -6.48
CA GLN A 43 7.28 0.90 -7.09
C GLN A 43 8.18 1.53 -6.02
N ALA A 44 7.61 2.15 -4.98
CA ALA A 44 8.38 2.75 -3.90
C ALA A 44 9.21 1.70 -3.14
N ILE A 45 8.66 0.50 -2.91
CA ILE A 45 9.38 -0.61 -2.30
C ILE A 45 10.52 -1.08 -3.20
N GLN A 46 10.27 -1.28 -4.50
CA GLN A 46 11.31 -1.70 -5.44
C GLN A 46 12.46 -0.70 -5.51
N MET A 47 12.17 0.60 -5.59
CA MET A 47 13.20 1.64 -5.58
C MET A 47 13.99 1.66 -4.27
N ALA A 48 13.31 1.54 -3.12
CA ALA A 48 13.98 1.50 -1.83
C ALA A 48 14.87 0.25 -1.67
N CYS A 49 14.39 -0.91 -2.13
CA CYS A 49 15.19 -2.14 -2.18
C CYS A 49 16.39 -2.00 -3.12
N GLN A 50 16.24 -1.34 -4.27
CA GLN A 50 17.35 -1.13 -5.20
C GLN A 50 18.45 -0.26 -4.58
N ASN A 51 18.08 0.78 -3.83
CA ASN A 51 19.03 1.59 -3.09
C ASN A 51 19.78 0.77 -2.04
N LEU A 52 19.12 -0.20 -1.40
CA LEU A 52 19.73 -1.08 -0.40
C LEU A 52 20.73 -2.10 -1.00
N ILE A 53 20.70 -2.33 -2.30
CA ILE A 53 21.63 -3.23 -3.01
C ILE A 53 22.93 -2.49 -3.40
N ASP A 54 22.91 -1.16 -3.41
CA ASP A 54 24.06 -0.36 -3.81
C ASP A 54 25.20 -0.48 -2.75
N PRO A 55 26.42 -0.89 -3.13
CA PRO A 55 27.53 -1.05 -2.20
C PRO A 55 28.11 0.27 -1.68
N ALA A 56 27.75 1.42 -2.26
CA ALA A 56 28.14 2.74 -1.80
C ALA A 56 27.05 3.40 -0.93
N CYS A 57 25.99 2.67 -0.56
CA CYS A 57 24.92 3.22 0.27
C CYS A 57 25.41 3.59 1.68
N THR A 58 25.12 4.82 2.08
CA THR A 58 25.42 5.32 3.43
C THR A 58 24.41 4.82 4.45
N GLN A 59 24.79 4.76 5.72
CA GLN A 59 23.89 4.38 6.83
C GLN A 59 22.57 5.18 6.82
N SER A 60 22.64 6.50 6.57
CA SER A 60 21.44 7.34 6.47
C SER A 60 20.52 6.96 5.30
N GLN A 61 21.08 6.54 4.16
CA GLN A 61 20.29 6.08 3.02
C GLN A 61 19.64 4.73 3.30
N VAL A 62 20.35 3.82 3.97
CA VAL A 62 19.83 2.51 4.40
C VAL A 62 18.63 2.69 5.35
N LEU A 63 18.75 3.52 6.38
CA LEU A 63 17.67 3.83 7.32
C LEU A 63 16.46 4.49 6.64
N SER A 64 16.72 5.42 5.71
CA SER A 64 15.67 6.09 4.93
C SER A 64 14.91 5.08 4.06
N ALA A 65 15.63 4.25 3.31
CA ALA A 65 15.04 3.18 2.49
C ALA A 65 14.24 2.20 3.34
N ALA A 66 14.76 1.79 4.51
CA ALA A 66 14.05 0.94 5.47
C ALA A 66 12.70 1.52 5.87
N THR A 67 12.69 2.82 6.18
CA THR A 67 11.50 3.55 6.63
C THR A 67 10.46 3.64 5.51
N ILE A 68 10.90 3.90 4.28
CA ILE A 68 10.04 3.92 3.09
C ILE A 68 9.40 2.53 2.89
N VAL A 69 10.19 1.46 2.89
CA VAL A 69 9.68 0.09 2.76
C VAL A 69 8.68 -0.21 3.87
N ALA A 70 9.03 0.03 5.13
CA ALA A 70 8.15 -0.25 6.27
C ALA A 70 6.80 0.49 6.16
N LYS A 71 6.81 1.76 5.74
CA LYS A 71 5.61 2.58 5.55
C LYS A 71 4.71 2.02 4.45
N HIS A 72 5.28 1.76 3.27
CA HIS A 72 4.51 1.27 2.12
C HIS A 72 4.01 -0.16 2.31
N THR A 73 4.84 -1.04 2.89
CA THR A 73 4.45 -2.39 3.30
C THR A 73 3.28 -2.36 4.29
N SER A 74 3.34 -1.51 5.32
CA SER A 74 2.24 -1.41 6.29
C SER A 74 0.94 -0.97 5.63
N ALA A 75 1.01 -0.01 4.70
CA ALA A 75 -0.13 0.39 3.89
C ALA A 75 -0.67 -0.77 3.06
N LEU A 76 0.18 -1.53 2.36
CA LEU A 76 -0.21 -2.71 1.57
C LEU A 76 -0.88 -3.78 2.44
N CYS A 77 -0.35 -4.08 3.61
CA CYS A 77 -0.97 -5.04 4.54
C CYS A 77 -2.37 -4.61 4.97
N ASN A 78 -2.54 -3.32 5.27
CA ASN A 78 -3.86 -2.78 5.63
C ASN A 78 -4.84 -2.85 4.46
N THR A 79 -4.38 -2.49 3.26
CA THR A 79 -5.19 -2.56 2.04
C THR A 79 -5.58 -4.01 1.71
N CYS A 80 -4.67 -4.97 1.80
CA CYS A 80 -4.97 -6.40 1.65
C CYS A 80 -5.97 -6.90 2.69
N ARG A 81 -5.85 -6.46 3.95
CA ARG A 81 -6.82 -6.78 5.00
C ARG A 81 -8.21 -6.23 4.67
N LEU A 82 -8.30 -4.99 4.19
CA LEU A 82 -9.56 -4.38 3.77
C LEU A 82 -10.15 -5.11 2.55
N ALA A 83 -9.33 -5.41 1.54
CA ALA A 83 -9.73 -6.18 0.36
C ALA A 83 -10.25 -7.57 0.73
N SER A 84 -9.57 -8.26 1.67
CA SER A 84 -10.01 -9.54 2.23
C SER A 84 -11.36 -9.45 2.94
N SER A 85 -11.71 -8.31 3.53
CA SER A 85 -13.01 -8.12 4.19
C SER A 85 -14.13 -7.78 3.21
N ARG A 86 -13.78 -7.18 2.06
CA ARG A 86 -14.72 -6.76 1.01
C ARG A 86 -14.99 -7.83 -0.04
N THR A 87 -14.14 -8.87 -0.12
CA THR A 87 -14.32 -9.96 -1.08
C THR A 87 -15.18 -11.09 -0.53
N ALA A 88 -16.19 -11.50 -1.29
CA ALA A 88 -16.99 -12.70 -1.01
C ALA A 88 -16.31 -13.99 -1.51
N ASN A 89 -15.27 -13.88 -2.35
CA ASN A 89 -14.56 -15.03 -2.89
C ASN A 89 -13.58 -15.60 -1.85
N PRO A 90 -13.75 -16.85 -1.37
CA PRO A 90 -12.90 -17.44 -0.33
C PRO A 90 -11.45 -17.62 -0.77
N VAL A 91 -11.19 -17.82 -2.07
CA VAL A 91 -9.85 -17.95 -2.64
C VAL A 91 -9.16 -16.59 -2.63
N ALA A 92 -9.81 -15.55 -3.15
CA ALA A 92 -9.27 -14.19 -3.14
C ALA A 92 -9.02 -13.70 -1.71
N LYS A 93 -9.94 -14.01 -0.78
CA LYS A 93 -9.79 -13.72 0.64
C LYS A 93 -8.50 -14.32 1.21
N ARG A 94 -8.27 -15.62 0.99
CA ARG A 94 -7.04 -16.30 1.42
C ARG A 94 -5.81 -15.69 0.77
N GLN A 95 -5.86 -15.39 -0.52
CA GLN A 95 -4.74 -14.78 -1.25
C GLN A 95 -4.36 -13.42 -0.66
N PHE A 96 -5.33 -12.52 -0.41
CA PHE A 96 -5.02 -11.22 0.19
C PHE A 96 -4.37 -11.34 1.58
N VAL A 97 -4.88 -12.24 2.43
CA VAL A 97 -4.30 -12.48 3.76
C VAL A 97 -2.89 -13.06 3.64
N GLN A 98 -2.68 -14.01 2.72
CA GLN A 98 -1.38 -14.63 2.52
C GLN A 98 -0.37 -13.62 1.98
N SER A 99 -0.73 -12.83 0.96
CA SER A 99 0.14 -11.79 0.42
C SER A 99 0.49 -10.73 1.46
N ALA A 100 -0.45 -10.31 2.32
CA ALA A 100 -0.15 -9.42 3.44
C ALA A 100 0.87 -10.04 4.40
N LYS A 101 0.75 -11.34 4.69
CA LYS A 101 1.68 -12.07 5.57
C LYS A 101 3.08 -12.18 4.95
N GLU A 102 3.17 -12.48 3.66
CA GLU A 102 4.44 -12.54 2.93
C GLU A 102 5.14 -11.18 2.91
N VAL A 103 4.39 -10.12 2.61
CA VAL A 103 4.89 -8.73 2.61
C VAL A 103 5.40 -8.31 4.00
N ALA A 104 4.66 -8.65 5.06
CA ALA A 104 5.07 -8.40 6.45
C ALA A 104 6.32 -9.19 6.84
N ASN A 105 6.39 -10.48 6.50
CA ASN A 105 7.53 -11.34 6.80
C ASN A 105 8.81 -10.85 6.09
N SER A 106 8.70 -10.54 4.80
CA SER A 106 9.83 -10.01 4.01
C SER A 106 10.32 -8.67 4.57
N THR A 107 9.41 -7.80 4.98
CA THR A 107 9.76 -6.51 5.59
C THR A 107 10.40 -6.69 6.97
N ALA A 108 9.91 -7.62 7.79
CA ALA A 108 10.50 -7.92 9.09
C ALA A 108 11.93 -8.46 8.94
N ASN A 109 12.17 -9.32 7.95
CA ASN A 109 13.51 -9.82 7.63
C ASN A 109 14.42 -8.68 7.15
N LEU A 110 13.93 -7.80 6.29
CA LEU A 110 14.67 -6.62 5.83
C LEU A 110 15.04 -5.68 6.99
N VAL A 111 14.13 -5.41 7.92
CA VAL A 111 14.42 -4.56 9.09
C VAL A 111 15.48 -5.22 9.99
N LYS A 112 15.47 -6.55 10.13
CA LYS A 112 16.50 -7.27 10.89
C LYS A 112 17.86 -7.16 10.22
N THR A 113 17.96 -7.34 8.91
CA THR A 113 19.23 -7.20 8.19
C THR A 113 19.75 -5.76 8.27
N ILE A 114 18.86 -4.78 8.16
CA ILE A 114 19.23 -3.36 8.29
C ILE A 114 19.77 -3.04 9.69
N LYS A 115 19.15 -3.56 10.75
CA LYS A 115 19.70 -3.41 12.12
C LYS A 115 21.08 -4.06 12.28
N ALA A 116 21.32 -5.19 11.62
CA ALA A 116 22.63 -5.85 11.65
C ALA A 116 23.68 -5.05 10.87
N LEU A 117 23.31 -4.50 9.71
CA LEU A 117 24.14 -3.60 8.91
C LEU A 117 24.48 -2.32 9.67
N ASP A 118 23.51 -1.70 10.34
CA ASP A 118 23.68 -0.50 11.17
C ASP A 118 24.78 -0.68 12.23
N GLY A 119 24.83 -1.84 12.89
CA GLY A 119 25.89 -2.19 13.85
C GLY A 119 27.22 -2.62 13.23
N ALA A 120 27.30 -2.80 11.91
CA ALA A 120 28.53 -3.13 11.18
C ALA A 120 29.17 -1.90 10.50
N PHE A 121 28.48 -0.75 10.46
CA PHE A 121 29.02 0.53 10.00
C PHE A 121 29.85 1.27 11.09
N THR A 122 29.94 0.70 12.29
CA THR A 122 30.88 1.08 13.37
C THR A 122 32.11 0.19 13.38
#